data_AF-A0ABD2NSL5-F1
#
_entry.id   AF-A0ABD2NSL5-F1
#
_cell.length_a   1.000
_cell.length_b   1.000
_cell.length_c   1.000
_cell.angle_alpha   90.00
_cell.angle_beta   90.00
_cell.angle_gamma   90.00
#
_symmetry.space_group_name_H-M   'P 1'
#
loop_
_entity.id
_entity.type
_entity.pdbx_description
1 polymer ?
#
loop_
_entity_poly.entity_id
_entity_poly.type
_entity_poly.pdbx_seq_one_letter_code
_entity_poly.pdbx_strand_id
1 'polypeptide(L)'
;MIVEQYNWKVIQILVNKPAHIKKEEMEQLIDIVIFMSFCETTSIKTLLESIHIATSSKWCNNMQEMGILHLNDNTKFIPAGKGGHDKVFKVRPMIDRIP
;
A
#
# COMPACT_ATOMS: atom_id res chain seq x y z
N MET A 1 5.60 -5.42 -9.79
CA MET A 1 6.38 -4.43 -9.00
C MET A 1 5.74 -4.07 -7.66
N ILE A 2 4.68 -3.24 -7.56
CA ILE A 2 4.13 -2.82 -6.23
C ILE A 2 3.66 -4.01 -5.39
N VAL A 3 2.89 -4.91 -5.99
CA VAL A 3 2.36 -6.11 -5.31
C VAL A 3 3.49 -6.99 -4.76
N GLU A 4 4.55 -7.18 -5.56
CA GLU A 4 5.73 -7.94 -5.15
C GLU A 4 6.45 -7.25 -3.99
N GLN A 5 6.74 -5.95 -4.11
CA GLN A 5 7.43 -5.18 -3.07
C GLN A 5 6.65 -5.15 -1.75
N TYR A 6 5.32 -5.05 -1.82
CA TYR A 6 4.45 -5.20 -0.65
C TYR A 6 4.60 -6.58 -0.01
N ASN A 7 4.50 -7.66 -0.79
CA ASN A 7 4.63 -9.02 -0.27
C ASN A 7 5.99 -9.28 0.37
N TRP A 8 7.08 -8.80 -0.25
CA TRP A 8 8.42 -8.84 0.34
C TRP A 8 8.50 -8.09 1.67
N LYS A 9 7.91 -6.90 1.73
CA LYS A 9 7.90 -6.09 2.96
C LYS A 9 7.12 -6.75 4.08
N VAL A 10 6.00 -7.40 3.78
CA VAL A 10 5.24 -8.15 4.79
C VAL A 10 6.06 -9.31 5.34
N ILE A 11 6.76 -10.08 4.51
CA ILE A 11 7.61 -11.19 4.98
C ILE A 11 8.70 -10.67 5.92
N GLN A 12 9.29 -9.50 5.62
CA GLN A 12 10.31 -8.89 6.47
C GLN A 12 9.80 -8.47 7.86
N ILE A 13 8.53 -8.06 7.96
CA ILE A 13 7.94 -7.58 9.21
C ILE A 13 7.25 -8.72 9.98
N LEU A 14 6.55 -9.59 9.26
CA LEU A 14 5.73 -10.68 9.77
C LEU A 14 6.16 -12.00 9.13
N VAL A 15 7.31 -12.52 9.59
CA VAL A 15 7.90 -13.78 9.10
C VAL A 15 6.90 -14.94 9.13
N ASN A 16 5.99 -14.96 10.11
CA ASN A 16 5.01 -16.03 10.29
C ASN A 16 3.64 -15.77 9.64
N LYS A 17 3.44 -14.63 8.97
CA LYS A 17 2.15 -14.23 8.37
C LYS A 17 2.36 -13.52 7.03
N PRO A 18 2.84 -14.25 5.99
CA PRO A 18 2.96 -13.69 4.65
C PRO A 18 1.59 -13.25 4.12
N ALA A 19 1.52 -12.10 3.47
CA ALA A 19 0.24 -11.56 3.00
C ALA A 19 -0.26 -12.19 1.68
N HIS A 20 0.65 -12.61 0.79
CA HIS A 20 0.33 -13.23 -0.52
C HIS A 20 -0.69 -12.44 -1.35
N ILE A 21 -0.53 -11.13 -1.40
CA ILE A 21 -1.46 -10.23 -2.07
C ILE A 21 -1.40 -10.39 -3.57
N LYS A 22 -2.59 -10.42 -4.17
CA LYS A 22 -2.77 -10.46 -5.62
C LYS A 22 -3.00 -9.06 -6.19
N LYS A 23 -2.90 -8.94 -7.51
CA LYS A 23 -3.10 -7.67 -8.22
C LYS A 23 -4.52 -7.14 -8.02
N GLU A 24 -5.50 -8.03 -8.05
CA GLU A 24 -6.92 -7.71 -7.95
C GLU A 24 -7.25 -7.12 -6.57
N GLU A 25 -6.61 -7.62 -5.51
CA GLU A 25 -6.75 -7.06 -4.16
C GLU A 25 -6.18 -5.63 -4.12
N MET A 26 -4.99 -5.41 -4.70
CA MET A 26 -4.41 -4.06 -4.78
C MET A 26 -5.30 -3.08 -5.54
N GLU A 27 -5.94 -3.52 -6.63
CA GLU A 27 -6.91 -2.72 -7.39
C GLU A 27 -8.14 -2.37 -6.55
N GLN A 28 -8.68 -3.32 -5.77
CA GLN A 28 -9.78 -3.05 -4.85
C GLN A 28 -9.46 -1.96 -3.81
N LEU A 29 -8.22 -1.88 -3.30
CA LEU A 29 -7.84 -0.77 -2.40
C LEU A 29 -7.85 0.56 -3.12
N ILE A 30 -7.37 0.61 -4.36
CA ILE A 30 -7.39 1.84 -5.15
C ILE A 30 -8.85 2.28 -5.35
N ASP A 31 -9.75 1.35 -5.69
CA ASP A 31 -11.18 1.62 -5.82
C ASP A 31 -11.80 2.14 -4.53
N ILE A 32 -11.44 1.55 -3.38
CA ILE A 32 -11.89 2.02 -2.06
C ILE A 32 -11.38 3.44 -1.79
N VAL A 33 -10.10 3.73 -2.03
CA VAL A 33 -9.51 5.06 -1.82
C VAL A 33 -10.17 6.11 -2.73
N ILE A 34 -10.50 5.75 -3.97
CA ILE A 34 -11.25 6.61 -4.88
C ILE A 34 -12.68 6.82 -4.36
N PHE A 35 -13.36 5.75 -3.95
CA PHE A 35 -14.72 5.82 -3.40
C PHE A 35 -14.80 6.71 -2.15
N MET A 36 -13.81 6.60 -1.27
CA MET A 36 -13.65 7.47 -0.10
C MET A 36 -13.66 8.96 -0.44
N SER A 37 -13.10 9.35 -1.59
CA SER A 37 -13.12 10.74 -2.05
C SER A 37 -14.53 11.24 -2.41
N PHE A 38 -15.40 10.36 -2.92
CA PHE A 38 -16.79 10.68 -3.20
C PHE A 38 -17.66 10.74 -1.94
N CYS A 39 -17.32 9.94 -0.93
CA CYS A 39 -18.01 9.92 0.36
C CYS A 39 -17.46 10.94 1.37
N GLU A 40 -16.53 11.81 0.95
CA GLU A 40 -15.90 12.84 1.80
C GLU A 40 -15.31 12.28 3.10
N THR A 41 -14.81 11.04 3.07
CA THR A 41 -14.22 10.37 4.23
C THR A 41 -12.75 10.06 3.98
N THR A 42 -11.91 10.33 4.96
CA THR A 42 -10.48 9.99 4.94
C THR A 42 -10.17 8.74 5.76
N SER A 43 -11.20 8.16 6.39
CA SER A 43 -11.09 6.99 7.25
C SER A 43 -11.74 5.79 6.58
N ILE A 44 -10.92 4.80 6.20
CA ILE A 44 -11.40 3.50 5.70
C ILE A 44 -12.39 2.91 6.70
N LYS A 45 -12.04 2.89 7.99
CA LYS A 45 -12.91 2.37 9.05
C LYS A 45 -14.30 3.03 9.04
N THR A 46 -14.34 4.36 9.00
CA THR A 46 -15.60 5.13 9.00
C THR A 46 -16.41 4.89 7.75
N LEU A 47 -15.74 4.76 6.60
CA LEU A 47 -16.40 4.34 5.36
C LEU A 47 -17.04 2.96 5.55
N LEU A 48 -16.27 1.95 5.96
CA LEU A 48 -16.76 0.57 6.07
C LEU A 48 -17.93 0.41 7.05
N GLU A 49 -17.93 1.17 8.14
CA GLU A 49 -19.05 1.22 9.09
C GLU A 49 -20.31 1.84 8.49
N SER A 50 -20.19 2.84 7.60
CA SER A 50 -21.33 3.59 7.05
C SER A 50 -22.04 2.89 5.89
N ILE A 51 -21.29 2.16 5.06
CA ILE A 51 -21.84 1.53 3.85
C ILE A 51 -22.36 0.10 4.09
N HIS A 52 -22.24 -0.46 5.30
CA HIS A 52 -22.58 -1.87 5.61
C HIS A 52 -22.10 -2.85 4.52
N ILE A 53 -21.03 -2.51 3.80
CA ILE A 53 -20.39 -3.42 2.86
C ILE A 53 -19.72 -4.44 3.75
N ALA A 54 -20.45 -5.52 4.01
CA ALA A 54 -19.91 -6.73 4.59
C ALA A 54 -18.60 -7.02 3.86
N THR A 55 -17.50 -7.03 4.60
CA THR A 55 -16.24 -7.62 4.13
C THR A 55 -15.55 -6.90 2.96
N SER A 56 -15.25 -5.60 3.04
CA SER A 56 -14.08 -5.11 2.30
C SER A 56 -12.87 -5.88 2.85
N SER A 57 -12.47 -6.88 2.08
CA SER A 57 -11.47 -7.92 2.31
C SER A 57 -10.70 -7.88 3.64
N LYS A 58 -10.60 -9.03 4.33
CA LYS A 58 -9.64 -9.29 5.42
C LYS A 58 -8.26 -8.64 5.19
N TRP A 59 -7.88 -8.52 3.92
CA TRP A 59 -6.72 -7.77 3.45
C TRP A 59 -6.71 -6.25 3.76
N CYS A 60 -7.77 -5.49 3.51
CA CYS A 60 -7.82 -4.05 3.82
C CYS A 60 -7.60 -3.77 5.31
N ASN A 61 -8.26 -4.55 6.18
CA ASN A 61 -8.06 -4.46 7.63
C ASN A 61 -6.62 -4.80 8.02
N ASN A 62 -6.09 -5.91 7.49
CA ASN A 62 -4.70 -6.31 7.68
C ASN A 62 -3.73 -5.19 7.23
N MET A 63 -3.97 -4.55 6.08
CA MET A 63 -3.13 -3.45 5.58
C MET A 63 -3.18 -2.22 6.48
N GLN A 64 -4.36 -1.85 6.97
CA GLN A 64 -4.54 -0.70 7.86
C GLN A 64 -3.83 -0.89 9.20
N GLU A 65 -3.95 -2.08 9.79
CA GLU A 65 -3.26 -2.43 11.04
C GLU A 65 -1.74 -2.45 10.88
N MET A 66 -1.26 -2.81 9.69
CA MET A 66 0.16 -2.98 9.43
C MET A 66 0.85 -1.70 8.93
N GLY A 67 0.17 -0.83 8.19
CA GLY A 67 0.77 0.33 7.54
C GLY A 67 1.84 -0.01 6.49
N ILE A 68 1.75 -1.18 5.84
CA ILE A 68 2.84 -1.81 5.07
C ILE A 68 2.88 -1.44 3.57
N LEU A 69 2.18 -0.41 3.09
CA LEU A 69 2.27 -0.07 1.66
C LEU A 69 3.73 0.24 1.26
N HIS A 70 4.29 -0.58 0.36
CA HIS A 70 5.68 -0.51 -0.06
C HIS A 70 5.78 -0.43 -1.58
N LEU A 71 6.20 0.73 -2.09
CA LEU A 71 6.16 1.04 -3.51
C LEU A 71 7.56 0.97 -4.16
N ASN A 72 8.62 1.02 -3.37
CA ASN A 72 9.99 1.07 -3.84
C ASN A 72 10.71 -0.27 -3.68
N ASP A 73 11.80 -0.45 -4.42
CA ASP A 73 12.70 -1.59 -4.29
C ASP A 73 13.83 -1.24 -3.30
N ASN A 74 13.85 -1.87 -2.12
CA ASN A 74 14.86 -1.56 -1.10
C ASN A 74 16.29 -1.93 -1.52
N THR A 75 16.48 -2.80 -2.52
CA THR A 75 17.82 -3.15 -3.01
C THR A 75 18.52 -1.98 -3.72
N LYS A 76 17.74 -1.00 -4.18
CA LYS A 76 18.24 0.20 -4.87
C LYS A 76 18.24 1.44 -3.96
N PHE A 77 17.95 1.27 -2.66
CA PHE A 77 17.89 2.38 -1.72
C PHE A 77 19.30 2.92 -1.43
N ILE A 78 19.48 4.23 -1.62
CA ILE A 78 20.71 4.94 -1.28
C ILE A 78 20.47 5.79 -0.01
N PRO A 79 21.24 5.57 1.07
CA PRO A 79 21.10 6.32 2.32
C PRO A 79 21.32 7.82 2.17
N ALA A 80 20.71 8.59 3.07
CA ALA A 80 20.90 10.03 3.13
C ALA A 80 22.38 10.39 3.31
N GLY A 81 22.82 11.46 2.64
CA GLY A 81 24.22 11.92 2.68
C GLY A 81 25.19 11.16 1.77
N LYS A 82 24.73 10.13 1.04
CA LYS A 82 25.52 9.48 -0.02
C LYS A 82 25.16 10.09 -1.39
N GLY A 83 26.14 10.13 -2.29
CA GLY A 83 25.93 10.56 -3.67
C GLY A 83 24.85 9.71 -4.34
N GLY A 84 23.93 10.35 -5.07
CA GLY A 84 22.79 9.66 -5.70
C GLY A 84 21.60 9.40 -4.77
N HIS A 85 21.60 9.91 -3.54
CA HIS A 85 20.42 9.83 -2.67
C HIS A 85 19.20 10.53 -3.30
N ASP A 86 18.13 9.77 -3.47
CA ASP A 86 16.84 10.27 -3.93
C ASP A 86 15.88 10.46 -2.75
N LYS A 87 15.54 11.72 -2.47
CA LYS A 87 14.65 12.11 -1.37
C LYS A 87 13.23 11.54 -1.51
N VAL A 88 12.78 11.27 -2.73
CA VAL A 88 11.43 10.74 -3.00
C VAL A 88 11.46 9.29 -3.48
N PHE A 89 12.57 8.58 -3.27
CA PHE A 89 12.77 7.19 -3.70
C PHE A 89 11.60 6.26 -3.35
N LYS A 90 11.01 6.45 -2.15
CA LYS A 90 9.88 5.65 -1.67
C LYS A 90 8.64 5.72 -2.57
N VAL A 91 8.45 6.81 -3.30
CA VAL A 91 7.30 7.04 -4.18
C VAL A 91 7.70 7.24 -5.64
N ARG A 92 9.01 7.25 -5.93
CA ARG A 92 9.59 7.42 -7.26
C ARG A 92 8.91 6.56 -8.33
N PRO A 93 8.61 5.27 -8.10
CA PRO A 93 8.00 4.45 -9.15
C PRO A 93 6.56 4.83 -9.51
N MET A 94 5.88 5.64 -8.68
CA MET A 94 4.59 6.25 -9.01
C MET A 94 4.81 7.56 -9.77
N ILE A 95 5.72 8.40 -9.28
CA ILE A 95 6.01 9.72 -9.88
C ILE A 95 6.47 9.56 -11.33
N ASP A 96 7.37 8.62 -11.61
CA ASP A 96 7.92 8.41 -12.95
C ASP A 96 6.87 7.92 -13.98
N ARG A 97 5.66 7.58 -13.52
CA ARG A 97 4.53 7.15 -14.35
C ARG A 97 3.47 8.22 -14.54
N ILE A 98 3.58 9.34 -13.83
CA ILE A 98 2.70 10.50 -14.02
C ILE A 98 3.26 11.29 -15.20
N PRO A 99 2.49 11.47 -16.29
CA PRO A 99 2.92 12.21 -17.46
C PRO A 99 3.19 13.69 -17.18
#